data_AF-A0A941ILD5-F1
#
_entry.id   AF-A0A941ILD5-F1
#
_cell.length_a   1.000
_cell.length_b   1.000
_cell.length_c   1.000
_cell.angle_alpha   90.00
_cell.angle_beta   90.00
_cell.angle_gamma   90.00
#
_symmetry.space_group_name_H-M   'P 1'
#
loop_
_entity.id
_entity.type
_entity.pdbx_description
1 polymer ?
#
loop_
_entity_poly.entity_id
_entity_poly.type
_entity_poly.pdbx_seq_one_letter_code
_entity_poly.pdbx_strand_id
1 'polypeptide(L)'
;MTHSGFQVAPADFAAAAPRFEHAADDLSAAVVRTVDVLEGHGSFWGQDEEFEHEYRADWSAAVDLATACEKGLRAVSDQLANTSVLYVQADDASAQSFGTLHDRLAAILDPNGVRR
;
A
#
# COMPACT_ATOMS: atom_id res chain seq x y z
N MET A 1 -23.05 24.77 -2.54
CA MET A 1 -21.67 24.23 -2.54
C MET A 1 -21.71 22.89 -1.86
N THR A 2 -21.88 21.82 -2.62
CA THR A 2 -21.89 20.44 -2.12
C THR A 2 -20.44 19.99 -1.93
N HIS A 3 -19.87 20.21 -0.73
CA HIS A 3 -18.70 19.45 -0.29
C HIS A 3 -19.19 18.06 0.08
N SER A 4 -19.09 17.09 -0.84
CA SER A 4 -19.31 15.68 -0.49
C SER A 4 -18.15 15.25 0.41
N GLY A 5 -18.46 14.74 1.60
CA GLY A 5 -17.53 14.54 2.71
C GLY A 5 -16.46 13.46 2.54
N PHE A 6 -16.14 13.03 1.32
CA PHE A 6 -15.13 12.01 1.03
C PHE A 6 -14.46 12.26 -0.34
N GLN A 7 -13.90 13.44 -0.55
CA GLN A 7 -12.94 13.61 -1.65
C GLN A 7 -11.59 13.08 -1.20
N VAL A 8 -11.39 11.76 -1.31
CA VAL A 8 -10.05 11.17 -1.25
C VAL A 8 -9.43 11.33 -2.63
N ALA A 9 -8.38 12.13 -2.73
CA ALA A 9 -7.69 12.35 -3.99
C ALA A 9 -6.73 11.17 -4.28
N PRO A 10 -6.44 10.86 -5.56
CA PRO A 10 -5.41 9.89 -5.93
C PRO A 10 -4.06 10.14 -5.26
N ALA A 11 -3.72 11.42 -5.07
CA ALA A 11 -2.52 11.86 -4.39
C ALA A 11 -2.48 11.44 -2.91
N ASP A 12 -3.64 11.33 -2.24
CA ASP A 12 -3.70 10.90 -0.84
C ASP A 12 -3.34 9.41 -0.70
N PHE A 13 -3.78 8.57 -1.65
CA PHE A 13 -3.40 7.16 -1.71
C PHE A 13 -1.91 6.99 -1.99
N ALA A 14 -1.38 7.74 -2.96
CA ALA A 14 0.04 7.73 -3.29
C ALA A 14 0.93 8.21 -2.13
N ALA A 15 0.47 9.20 -1.36
CA ALA A 15 1.18 9.70 -0.18
C ALA A 15 1.10 8.75 1.03
N ALA A 16 0.04 7.94 1.11
CA ALA A 16 -0.16 7.00 2.21
C ALA A 16 0.63 5.69 2.03
N ALA A 17 0.78 5.20 0.80
CA ALA A 17 1.46 3.92 0.51
C ALA A 17 2.87 3.82 1.15
N PRO A 18 3.78 4.82 1.03
CA PRO A 18 5.11 4.74 1.65
C PRO A 18 5.08 4.62 3.17
N ARG A 19 4.00 5.08 3.84
CA ARG A 19 3.88 4.96 5.30
C ARG A 19 3.64 3.53 5.73
N PHE A 20 2.86 2.77 4.96
CA PHE A 20 2.63 1.35 5.21
C PHE A 20 3.87 0.52 4.90
N GLU A 21 4.61 0.90 3.86
CA GLU A 21 5.90 0.27 3.53
C GLU A 21 6.94 0.49 4.64
N HIS A 22 7.11 1.73 5.09
CA HIS A 22 7.98 2.04 6.24
C HIS A 22 7.56 1.30 7.51
N ALA A 23 6.27 1.23 7.81
CA ALA A 23 5.77 0.49 8.96
C ALA A 23 6.05 -1.02 8.85
N ALA A 24 6.01 -1.58 7.64
CA ALA A 24 6.38 -2.98 7.39
C ALA A 24 7.88 -3.20 7.63
N ASP A 25 8.73 -2.29 7.16
CA ASP A 25 10.18 -2.36 7.36
C ASP A 25 10.56 -2.21 8.85
N ASP A 26 9.95 -1.26 9.55
CA ASP A 26 10.16 -1.06 11.00
C ASP A 26 9.73 -2.31 11.80
N LEU A 27 8.59 -2.91 11.44
CA LEU A 27 8.12 -4.15 12.04
C LEU A 27 9.10 -5.31 11.76
N SER A 28 9.54 -5.47 10.52
CA SER A 28 10.50 -6.50 10.14
C SER A 28 11.81 -6.37 10.91
N ALA A 29 12.36 -5.15 11.01
CA ALA A 29 13.56 -4.88 11.79
C ALA A 29 13.37 -5.14 13.30
N ALA A 30 12.19 -4.83 13.86
CA ALA A 30 11.88 -5.13 15.25
C ALA A 30 11.79 -6.64 15.52
N VAL A 31 11.18 -7.40 14.60
CA VAL A 31 11.12 -8.87 14.68
C VAL A 31 12.51 -9.46 14.67
N VAL A 32 13.37 -9.07 13.73
CA VAL A 32 14.76 -9.58 13.66
C VAL A 32 15.50 -9.32 14.97
N ARG A 33 15.46 -8.10 15.51
CA ARG A 33 16.08 -7.78 16.80
C ARG A 33 15.51 -8.60 17.95
N THR A 34 14.22 -8.87 17.93
CA THR A 34 13.55 -9.66 18.97
C THR A 34 14.00 -11.11 18.89
N VAL A 35 14.06 -11.70 17.69
CA VAL A 35 14.59 -13.05 17.47
C VAL A 35 16.03 -13.16 17.94
N ASP A 36 16.90 -12.21 17.57
CA ASP A 36 18.31 -12.21 17.99
C ASP A 36 18.47 -12.20 19.52
N VAL A 37 17.68 -11.36 20.21
CA VAL A 37 17.68 -11.29 21.68
C VAL A 37 17.16 -12.58 22.30
N LEU A 38 16.09 -13.15 21.74
CA LEU A 38 15.48 -14.36 22.26
C LEU A 38 16.35 -15.60 22.05
N GLU A 39 17.05 -15.71 20.90
CA GLU A 39 18.04 -16.75 20.65
C GLU A 39 19.24 -16.61 21.60
N GLY A 40 19.71 -15.37 21.81
CA GLY A 40 20.76 -15.07 22.78
C GLY A 40 20.40 -15.50 24.20
N HIS A 41 19.18 -15.18 24.66
CA HIS A 41 18.68 -15.59 25.96
C HIS A 41 18.42 -17.10 26.05
N GLY A 42 17.84 -17.72 25.03
CA GLY A 42 17.58 -19.16 24.98
C GLY A 42 18.86 -19.98 25.08
N SER A 43 19.98 -19.48 24.54
CA SER A 43 21.29 -20.16 24.66
C SER A 43 21.75 -20.36 26.12
N PHE A 44 21.33 -19.47 27.03
CA PHE A 44 21.65 -19.57 28.46
C PHE A 44 20.87 -20.68 29.17
N TRP A 45 19.69 -21.02 28.65
CA TRP A 45 18.77 -22.02 29.21
C TRP A 45 18.74 -23.33 28.42
N GLY A 46 19.52 -23.45 27.34
CA GLY A 46 19.44 -24.52 26.32
C GLY A 46 19.80 -25.95 26.74
N GLN A 47 19.75 -26.26 28.04
CA GLN A 47 19.77 -27.64 28.55
C GLN A 47 18.51 -28.02 29.33
N ASP A 48 17.54 -27.11 29.42
CA ASP A 48 16.22 -27.37 30.02
C ASP A 48 15.20 -27.62 28.90
N GLU A 49 14.88 -28.89 28.65
CA GLU A 49 13.97 -29.32 27.57
C GLU A 49 12.55 -28.74 27.72
N GLU A 50 12.09 -28.52 28.95
CA GLU A 50 10.74 -27.98 29.22
C GLU A 50 10.70 -26.49 28.89
N PHE A 51 11.75 -25.75 29.28
CA PHE A 51 11.91 -24.35 28.92
C PHE A 51 12.09 -24.21 27.41
N GLU A 52 12.90 -25.03 26.76
CA GLU A 52 13.11 -24.94 25.31
C GLU A 52 11.82 -25.17 24.52
N HIS A 53 10.95 -26.10 24.94
CA HIS A 53 9.72 -26.40 24.22
C HIS A 53 8.68 -25.27 24.32
N GLU A 54 8.35 -24.82 25.54
CA GLU A 54 7.34 -23.76 25.74
C GLU A 54 7.86 -22.41 25.26
N TYR A 55 9.11 -22.06 25.62
CA TYR A 55 9.74 -20.83 25.17
C TYR A 55 9.80 -20.80 23.64
N ARG A 56 10.18 -21.92 22.98
CA ARG A 56 10.28 -21.95 21.52
C ARG A 56 8.93 -21.86 20.81
N ALA A 57 7.87 -22.44 21.36
CA ALA A 57 6.55 -22.42 20.75
C ALA A 57 5.97 -21.00 20.70
N ASP A 58 6.07 -20.25 21.81
CA ASP A 58 5.44 -18.93 21.94
C ASP A 58 6.14 -17.86 21.09
N TRP A 59 7.48 -17.85 21.00
CA TRP A 59 8.15 -16.89 20.10
C TRP A 59 7.94 -17.24 18.62
N SER A 60 7.85 -18.52 18.26
CA SER A 60 7.55 -18.93 16.88
C SER A 60 6.20 -18.36 16.45
N ALA A 61 5.18 -18.48 17.31
CA ALA A 61 3.86 -17.90 17.05
C ALA A 61 3.90 -16.37 16.93
N ALA A 62 4.71 -15.69 17.76
CA ALA A 62 4.89 -14.25 17.69
C ALA A 62 5.59 -13.80 16.38
N VAL A 63 6.61 -14.54 15.93
CA VAL A 63 7.30 -14.29 14.65
C VAL A 63 6.37 -14.53 13.47
N ASP A 64 5.58 -15.60 13.49
CA ASP A 64 4.60 -15.89 12.45
C ASP A 64 3.54 -14.78 12.35
N LEU A 65 3.02 -14.32 13.50
CA LEU A 65 2.07 -13.22 13.56
C LEU A 65 2.68 -11.92 13.00
N ALA A 66 3.90 -11.58 13.40
CA ALA A 66 4.54 -10.36 12.94
C ALA A 66 4.86 -10.42 11.43
N THR A 67 5.26 -11.59 10.92
CA THR A 67 5.43 -11.85 9.48
C THR A 67 4.11 -11.69 8.72
N ALA A 68 3.00 -12.16 9.28
CA ALA A 68 1.68 -11.97 8.69
C ALA A 68 1.27 -10.49 8.66
N CYS A 69 1.56 -9.74 9.73
CA CYS A 69 1.35 -8.30 9.80
C CYS A 69 2.19 -7.55 8.76
N GLU A 70 3.47 -7.89 8.60
CA GLU A 70 4.35 -7.31 7.57
C GLU A 70 3.74 -7.51 6.17
N LYS A 71 3.35 -8.74 5.84
CA LYS A 71 2.71 -9.05 4.55
C LYS A 71 1.42 -8.26 4.34
N GLY A 72 0.61 -8.11 5.40
CA GLY A 72 -0.61 -7.31 5.36
C GLY A 72 -0.33 -5.83 5.07
N LEU A 73 0.67 -5.25 5.73
CA LEU A 73 1.07 -3.85 5.52
C LEU A 73 1.58 -3.62 4.08
N ARG A 74 2.41 -4.54 3.56
CA ARG A 74 2.87 -4.47 2.16
C ARG A 74 1.72 -4.59 1.17
N ALA A 75 0.79 -5.52 1.39
CA ALA A 75 -0.40 -5.67 0.54
C ALA A 75 -1.28 -4.41 0.53
N VAL A 76 -1.45 -3.74 1.67
CA VAL A 76 -2.16 -2.46 1.74
C VAL A 76 -1.42 -1.38 0.95
N SER A 77 -0.09 -1.28 1.10
CA SER A 77 0.72 -0.34 0.31
C SER A 77 0.53 -0.54 -1.20
N ASP A 78 0.65 -1.80 -1.67
CA ASP A 78 0.48 -2.16 -3.07
C ASP A 78 -0.93 -1.81 -3.58
N GLN A 79 -1.96 -2.09 -2.77
CA GLN A 79 -3.34 -1.80 -3.13
C GLN A 79 -3.60 -0.29 -3.21
N LEU A 80 -3.01 0.51 -2.33
CA LEU A 80 -3.09 1.98 -2.39
C LEU A 80 -2.39 2.52 -3.64
N ALA A 81 -1.18 2.03 -3.94
CA ALA A 81 -0.44 2.43 -5.13
C ALA A 81 -1.24 2.10 -6.41
N ASN A 82 -1.75 0.85 -6.52
CA ASN A 82 -2.57 0.43 -7.66
C ASN A 82 -3.87 1.24 -7.80
N THR A 83 -4.54 1.53 -6.69
CA THR A 83 -5.77 2.34 -6.71
C THR A 83 -5.51 3.74 -7.24
N SER A 84 -4.38 4.36 -6.86
CA SER A 84 -4.02 5.68 -7.36
C SER A 84 -3.80 5.69 -8.89
N VAL A 85 -3.12 4.66 -9.42
CA VAL A 85 -2.89 4.49 -10.87
C VAL A 85 -4.20 4.29 -11.62
N LEU A 86 -5.08 3.41 -11.13
CA LEU A 86 -6.37 3.15 -11.76
C LEU A 86 -7.24 4.41 -11.81
N TYR A 87 -7.20 5.23 -10.77
CA TYR A 87 -7.95 6.48 -10.74
C TYR A 87 -7.43 7.47 -11.79
N VAL A 88 -6.11 7.65 -11.89
CA VAL A 88 -5.49 8.52 -12.91
C VAL A 88 -5.84 8.05 -14.33
N GLN A 89 -5.75 6.75 -14.59
CA GLN A 89 -6.12 6.18 -15.89
C GLN A 89 -7.58 6.39 -16.24
N ALA A 90 -8.49 6.26 -15.26
CA ALA A 90 -9.91 6.52 -15.46
C ALA A 90 -10.21 7.99 -15.75
N ASP A 91 -9.51 8.92 -15.09
CA ASP A 91 -9.63 10.35 -15.31
C ASP A 91 -9.10 10.76 -16.70
N ASP A 92 -7.91 10.28 -17.07
CA ASP A 92 -7.30 10.52 -18.39
C ASP A 92 -8.18 9.98 -19.54
N ALA A 93 -8.72 8.76 -19.40
CA ALA A 93 -9.62 8.18 -20.39
C ALA A 93 -10.91 8.99 -20.54
N SER A 94 -11.44 9.52 -19.44
CA SER A 94 -12.62 10.39 -19.44
C SER A 94 -12.30 11.72 -20.14
N ALA A 95 -11.18 12.36 -19.80
CA ALA A 95 -10.73 13.61 -20.42
C ALA A 95 -10.54 13.46 -21.94
N GLN A 96 -9.94 12.36 -22.40
CA GLN A 96 -9.78 12.07 -23.82
C GLN A 96 -11.12 11.88 -24.54
N SER A 97 -12.07 11.18 -23.91
CA SER A 97 -13.41 10.98 -24.47
C SER A 97 -14.18 12.30 -24.61
N PHE A 98 -14.11 13.17 -23.61
CA PHE A 98 -14.73 14.49 -23.68
C PHE A 98 -14.03 15.42 -24.68
N GLY A 99 -12.70 15.40 -24.76
CA GLY A 99 -11.95 16.16 -25.76
C GLY A 99 -12.31 15.76 -27.19
N THR A 100 -12.36 14.45 -27.47
CA THR A 100 -12.78 13.96 -28.79
C THR A 100 -14.24 14.28 -29.11
N LEU A 101 -15.15 14.26 -28.13
CA LEU A 101 -16.52 14.71 -28.34
C LEU A 101 -16.58 16.22 -28.66
N HIS A 102 -15.81 17.02 -27.92
CA HIS A 102 -15.72 18.47 -28.12
C HIS A 102 -15.20 18.81 -29.52
N ASP A 103 -14.13 18.16 -29.97
CA ASP A 103 -13.55 18.37 -31.30
C ASP A 103 -14.53 17.96 -32.42
N ARG A 104 -15.27 16.86 -32.22
CA ARG A 104 -16.31 16.44 -33.17
C ARG A 104 -17.47 17.42 -33.21
N LEU A 105 -17.89 17.97 -32.08
CA LEU A 105 -18.92 19.00 -32.02
C LEU A 105 -18.43 20.30 -32.68
N ALA A 106 -17.19 20.71 -32.43
CA ALA A 106 -16.60 21.88 -33.07
C ALA A 106 -16.56 21.73 -34.60
N ALA A 107 -16.18 20.54 -35.12
CA ALA A 107 -16.17 20.26 -36.55
C ALA A 107 -17.57 20.24 -37.20
N ILE A 108 -18.61 19.87 -36.45
CA ILE A 108 -20.01 19.91 -36.91
C ILE A 108 -20.55 21.34 -36.91
N LEU A 109 -20.17 22.15 -35.91
CA LEU A 109 -20.66 23.51 -35.70
C LEU A 109 -19.92 24.55 -36.56
N ASP A 110 -18.68 24.28 -36.96
CA ASP A 110 -17.93 25.10 -37.94
C ASP A 110 -17.31 24.22 -39.05
N PRO A 111 -18.13 23.73 -40.00
CA PRO A 111 -17.65 22.88 -41.09
C PRO A 111 -16.83 23.65 -42.15
N ASN A 112 -16.77 24.98 -42.06
CA ASN A 112 -16.12 25.87 -43.04
C ASN A 112 -15.21 26.90 -42.37
N GLY A 113 -14.53 26.55 -41.28
CA GLY A 113 -13.50 27.38 -40.64
C GLY A 113 -12.32 27.66 -41.56
N VAL A 114 -12.55 28.53 -42.55
CA VAL A 114 -11.57 29.06 -43.49
C VAL A 114 -10.56 29.81 -42.66
N ARG A 115 -9.35 29.24 -42.54
CA ARG A 115 -8.16 29.97 -42.18
C ARG A 115 -8.08 31.20 -43.09
N ARG A 116 -8.28 32.38 -42.53
CA ARG A 116 -7.76 33.65 -43.04
C ARG A 116 -6.71 34.16 -42.07
#